data_AF-A0A5M6D263-F1
#
_entry.id   AF-A0A5M6D263-F1
#
_cell.length_a   1.000
_cell.length_b   1.000
_cell.length_c   1.000
_cell.angle_alpha   90.00
_cell.angle_beta   90.00
_cell.angle_gamma   90.00
#
_symmetry.space_group_name_H-M   'P 1'
#
loop_
_entity.id
_entity.type
_entity.pdbx_description
1 polymer ?
#
loop_
_entity_poly.entity_id
_entity_poly.type
_entity_poly.pdbx_seq_one_letter_code
_entity_poly.pdbx_strand_id
1 'polypeptide(L)'
;MTTVPATSTTTRANLAAKQSEKQNSLVERCFLINLDGRHDRLREWFDQLPKPWPFPKPERFAAIDGRRVPPPTHWRAGNGAWGCYRSHCLILEKCLSEGIDSYVVFEDDAGFCNDFAKRFQKFVCELPDDWGLAYLGGQHLYSVAHPPVRISEHVYLPYNVNRTHAFMVRGRSNMVSLYRHLHSRDWKKANHIDHHLGRMIQRRYHGIARRNVGKGSVAVYAPDRWLVGQLPTRSNISGRRWSETRFFNDAVNVDHEEEPFFAVLGPHRSGTSCVAMICHHLGVHMGNQLGGFEATGGGEAVGLMELCEAVMKFPAADPTISDSDLTYRLKKFFVGKKSEAVRDETVAGGKYPHLCRFADHIHKAIGNSMRIIAVDRPIEASIRSLQSRSRKHRGNWYAATPQQCEQLQRSLLKHREDFIAAHPDIPVHRIDFASLTSNTKHEVERLVKFLGIAPDPDEIDAAVGHVNPNLRKHG
;
A
#
# COMPACT_ATOMS: atom_id res chain seq x y z
N MET A 1 -57.00 -58.27 21.03
CA MET A 1 -56.73 -57.14 20.12
C MET A 1 -56.28 -55.97 20.96
N THR A 2 -54.97 -55.73 20.97
CA THR A 2 -54.27 -54.72 21.76
C THR A 2 -54.32 -53.37 21.03
N THR A 3 -54.83 -52.33 21.68
CA THR A 3 -54.80 -50.95 21.20
C THR A 3 -53.59 -50.21 21.77
N VAL A 4 -52.80 -49.60 20.88
CA VAL A 4 -51.57 -48.84 21.15
C VAL A 4 -51.93 -47.36 21.38
N PRO A 5 -51.26 -46.60 22.28
CA PRO A 5 -51.51 -45.18 22.47
C PRO A 5 -50.73 -44.31 21.46
N ALA A 6 -51.39 -43.24 21.01
CA ALA A 6 -50.83 -42.23 20.11
C ALA A 6 -50.08 -41.14 20.90
N THR A 7 -48.75 -41.14 20.82
CA THR A 7 -47.90 -39.99 21.20
C THR A 7 -46.61 -40.02 20.40
N SER A 8 -46.44 -39.17 19.37
CA SER A 8 -45.09 -38.81 18.87
C SER A 8 -44.99 -37.60 17.92
N THR A 9 -46.07 -36.92 17.55
CA THR A 9 -46.01 -35.89 16.49
C THR A 9 -45.53 -34.51 16.95
N THR A 10 -45.63 -34.17 18.24
CA THR A 10 -45.27 -32.82 18.74
C THR A 10 -43.77 -32.64 19.04
N THR A 11 -43.03 -33.72 19.28
CA THR A 11 -41.61 -33.64 19.67
C THR A 11 -40.67 -33.53 18.46
N ARG A 12 -41.01 -34.19 17.34
CA ARG A 12 -40.20 -34.14 16.10
C ARG A 12 -40.24 -32.77 15.41
N ALA A 13 -41.37 -32.09 15.43
CA ALA A 13 -41.50 -30.74 14.86
C ALA A 13 -40.67 -29.71 15.64
N ASN A 14 -40.59 -29.83 16.97
CA ASN A 14 -39.76 -28.94 17.81
C ASN A 14 -38.26 -29.23 17.73
N LEU A 15 -37.86 -30.48 17.47
CA LEU A 15 -36.46 -30.85 17.18
C LEU A 15 -36.04 -30.43 15.77
N ALA A 16 -36.93 -30.53 14.78
CA ALA A 16 -36.69 -30.04 13.42
C ALA A 16 -36.65 -28.51 13.35
N ALA A 17 -37.51 -27.82 14.12
CA ALA A 17 -37.48 -26.36 14.25
C ALA A 17 -36.18 -25.88 14.95
N LYS A 18 -35.74 -26.54 16.03
CA LYS A 18 -34.44 -26.28 16.68
C LYS A 18 -33.23 -26.66 15.82
N GLN A 19 -33.36 -27.62 14.90
CA GLN A 19 -32.31 -27.94 13.92
C GLN A 19 -32.32 -26.97 12.73
N SER A 20 -33.46 -26.33 12.41
CA SER A 20 -33.57 -25.34 11.33
C SER A 20 -33.13 -23.92 11.72
N GLU A 21 -33.02 -23.62 13.02
CA GLU A 21 -32.42 -22.37 13.53
C GLU A 21 -30.89 -22.41 13.63
N LYS A 22 -30.25 -23.57 13.43
CA LYS A 22 -28.82 -23.65 13.10
C LYS A 22 -28.63 -23.33 11.62
N GLN A 23 -28.94 -22.10 11.25
CA GLN A 23 -28.28 -21.50 10.11
C GLN A 23 -26.79 -21.53 10.44
N ASN A 24 -26.00 -22.39 9.76
CA ASN A 24 -24.58 -22.60 10.03
C ASN A 24 -23.84 -21.26 9.94
N SER A 25 -23.76 -20.53 11.04
CA SER A 25 -23.01 -19.28 11.10
C SER A 25 -21.54 -19.65 10.96
N LEU A 26 -20.83 -18.97 10.07
CA LEU A 26 -19.41 -19.22 9.82
C LEU A 26 -18.55 -19.19 11.10
N VAL A 27 -18.99 -18.37 12.06
CA VAL A 27 -18.40 -18.21 13.39
C VAL A 27 -19.48 -18.32 14.46
N GLU A 28 -19.13 -18.80 15.66
CA GLU A 28 -20.05 -18.93 16.79
C GLU A 28 -20.24 -17.61 17.57
N ARG A 29 -19.20 -16.77 17.64
CA ARG A 29 -19.21 -15.53 18.43
C ARG A 29 -18.67 -14.35 17.64
N CYS A 30 -19.20 -13.17 17.91
CA CYS A 30 -18.75 -11.91 17.34
C CYS A 30 -18.39 -10.95 18.48
N PHE A 31 -17.11 -10.62 18.64
CA PHE A 31 -16.63 -9.72 19.67
C PHE A 31 -16.29 -8.33 19.12
N LEU A 32 -16.62 -7.29 19.88
CA LEU A 32 -16.23 -5.90 19.63
C LEU A 32 -15.38 -5.39 20.81
N ILE A 33 -14.08 -5.21 20.59
CA ILE A 33 -13.16 -4.65 21.58
C ILE A 33 -13.40 -3.14 21.68
N ASN A 34 -13.81 -2.67 22.86
CA ASN A 34 -14.07 -1.26 23.11
C ASN A 34 -13.71 -0.88 24.56
N LEU A 35 -13.05 0.27 24.76
CA LEU A 35 -12.76 0.79 26.10
C LEU A 35 -14.04 1.28 26.79
N ASP A 36 -14.20 1.03 28.09
CA ASP A 36 -15.38 1.49 28.86
C ASP A 36 -15.67 2.98 28.73
N GLY A 37 -14.64 3.82 28.67
CA GLY A 37 -14.82 5.27 28.50
C GLY A 37 -15.13 5.73 27.08
N ARG A 38 -15.21 4.84 26.07
CA ARG A 38 -15.40 5.19 24.65
C ARG A 38 -16.80 4.83 24.15
N HIS A 39 -17.81 5.36 24.84
CA HIS A 39 -19.22 5.23 24.44
C HIS A 39 -19.52 5.89 23.09
N ASP A 40 -18.75 6.91 22.72
CA ASP A 40 -18.79 7.56 21.41
C ASP A 40 -18.53 6.55 20.28
N ARG A 41 -17.37 5.88 20.31
CA ARG A 41 -16.98 4.88 19.29
C ARG A 41 -17.87 3.65 19.31
N LEU A 42 -18.35 3.26 20.49
CA LEU A 42 -19.28 2.15 20.61
C LEU A 42 -20.57 2.42 19.82
N ARG A 43 -21.19 3.60 20.00
CA ARG A 43 -22.39 3.98 19.26
C ARG A 43 -22.11 4.09 17.76
N GLU A 44 -21.07 4.83 17.38
CA GLU A 44 -20.67 4.99 15.97
C GLU A 44 -20.48 3.65 15.27
N TRP A 45 -19.85 2.68 15.94
CA TRP A 45 -19.63 1.35 15.36
C TRP A 45 -20.93 0.56 15.15
N PHE A 46 -21.88 0.64 16.10
CA PHE A 46 -23.19 -0.01 15.96
C PHE A 46 -24.05 0.64 14.87
N ASP A 47 -23.97 1.97 14.73
CA ASP A 47 -24.79 2.73 13.78
C ASP A 47 -24.41 2.43 12.31
N GLN A 48 -23.13 2.11 12.04
CA GLN A 48 -22.63 1.78 10.70
C GLN A 48 -22.79 0.30 10.30
N LEU A 49 -23.39 -0.56 11.15
CA LEU A 49 -23.45 -1.99 10.86
C LEU A 49 -24.16 -2.25 9.52
N PRO A 50 -23.54 -3.04 8.61
CA PRO A 50 -24.15 -3.34 7.33
C PRO A 50 -25.41 -4.17 7.52
N LYS A 51 -26.38 -3.95 6.63
CA LYS A 51 -27.66 -4.68 6.61
C LYS A 51 -27.77 -5.44 5.28
N PRO A 52 -27.94 -6.78 5.29
CA PRO A 52 -27.96 -7.66 6.46
C PRO A 52 -26.58 -7.83 7.12
N TRP A 53 -26.56 -8.03 8.44
CA TRP A 53 -25.34 -8.35 9.19
C TRP A 53 -25.05 -9.85 9.07
N PRO A 54 -23.87 -10.27 8.57
CA PRO A 54 -23.62 -11.69 8.26
C PRO A 54 -23.06 -12.51 9.43
N PHE A 55 -22.91 -11.94 10.63
CA PHE A 55 -22.38 -12.61 11.82
C PHE A 55 -23.42 -12.71 12.94
N PRO A 56 -23.15 -13.49 14.00
CA PRO A 56 -23.92 -13.38 15.24
C PRO A 56 -23.96 -11.95 15.78
N LYS A 57 -24.93 -11.68 16.66
CA LYS A 57 -25.08 -10.37 17.32
C LYS A 57 -23.74 -9.97 17.97
N PRO A 58 -23.19 -8.77 17.68
CA PRO A 58 -21.93 -8.33 18.27
C PRO A 58 -22.02 -8.22 19.80
N GLU A 59 -21.01 -8.76 20.47
CA GLU A 59 -20.82 -8.69 21.91
C GLU A 59 -19.69 -7.73 22.24
N ARG A 60 -20.02 -6.68 23.00
CA ARG A 60 -19.01 -5.76 23.50
C ARG A 60 -18.07 -6.49 24.47
N PHE A 61 -16.78 -6.48 24.16
CA PHE A 61 -15.72 -6.90 25.05
C PHE A 61 -15.04 -5.67 25.66
N ALA A 62 -15.00 -5.60 27.00
CA ALA A 62 -14.37 -4.49 27.72
C ALA A 62 -12.84 -4.53 27.51
N ALA A 63 -12.34 -3.62 26.68
CA ALA A 63 -10.92 -3.56 26.34
C ALA A 63 -10.06 -3.22 27.57
N ILE A 64 -8.88 -3.81 27.64
CA ILE A 64 -7.89 -3.50 28.67
C ILE A 64 -7.30 -2.12 28.42
N ASP A 65 -7.50 -1.20 29.35
CA ASP A 65 -6.82 0.10 29.36
C ASP A 65 -5.41 -0.07 29.91
N GLY A 66 -4.41 -0.09 29.01
CA GLY A 66 -3.01 -0.24 29.40
C GLY A 66 -2.45 0.91 30.25
N ARG A 67 -3.20 2.02 30.43
CA ARG A 67 -2.85 3.07 31.41
C ARG A 67 -3.20 2.66 32.83
N ARG A 68 -4.26 1.85 33.00
CA ARG A 68 -4.71 1.31 34.29
C ARG A 68 -4.06 -0.03 34.60
N VAL A 69 -3.75 -0.82 33.56
CA VAL A 69 -3.04 -2.10 33.65
C VAL A 69 -1.69 -1.95 32.94
N PRO A 70 -0.66 -1.38 33.61
CA PRO A 70 0.60 -1.07 32.95
C PRO A 70 1.31 -2.35 32.48
N PRO A 71 2.07 -2.27 31.38
CA PRO A 71 2.81 -3.41 30.88
C PRO A 71 4.00 -3.78 31.81
N PRO A 72 4.49 -5.02 31.73
CA PRO A 72 5.73 -5.41 32.38
C PRO A 72 6.93 -4.62 31.82
N THR A 73 7.99 -4.50 32.59
CA THR A 73 9.15 -3.62 32.32
C THR A 73 9.87 -3.89 30.99
N HIS A 74 9.75 -5.10 30.44
CA HIS A 74 10.36 -5.48 29.16
C HIS A 74 9.54 -5.05 27.93
N TRP A 75 8.28 -4.66 28.10
CA TRP A 75 7.45 -4.18 27.00
C TRP A 75 7.83 -2.74 26.62
N ARG A 76 8.12 -2.50 25.34
CA ARG A 76 8.60 -1.20 24.84
C ARG A 76 7.69 -0.55 23.80
N ALA A 77 6.52 -1.14 23.53
CA ALA A 77 5.56 -0.64 22.53
C ALA A 77 4.51 0.34 23.12
N GLY A 78 4.59 0.65 24.41
CA GLY A 78 3.69 1.58 25.09
C GLY A 78 2.37 0.96 25.56
N ASN A 79 1.64 1.73 26.36
CA ASN A 79 0.46 1.28 27.10
C ASN A 79 -0.72 0.92 26.18
N GLY A 80 -0.97 1.69 25.13
CA GLY A 80 -2.05 1.39 24.17
C GLY A 80 -1.85 0.05 23.46
N ALA A 81 -0.62 -0.22 22.99
CA ALA A 81 -0.27 -1.49 22.36
C ALA A 81 -0.39 -2.67 23.34
N TRP A 82 -0.05 -2.46 24.62
CA TRP A 82 -0.25 -3.48 25.66
C TRP A 82 -1.73 -3.79 25.90
N GLY A 83 -2.57 -2.76 26.00
CA GLY A 83 -4.01 -2.91 26.17
C GLY A 83 -4.65 -3.68 25.01
N CYS A 84 -4.27 -3.34 23.77
CA CYS A 84 -4.68 -4.06 22.57
C CYS A 84 -4.25 -5.55 22.64
N TYR A 85 -2.97 -5.83 22.90
CA TYR A 85 -2.45 -7.19 23.06
C TYR A 85 -3.22 -7.99 24.11
N ARG A 86 -3.43 -7.42 25.30
CA ARG A 86 -4.13 -8.09 26.40
C ARG A 86 -5.60 -8.35 26.10
N SER A 87 -6.29 -7.43 25.43
CA SER A 87 -7.69 -7.60 25.06
C SER A 87 -7.88 -8.78 24.11
N HIS A 88 -7.03 -8.88 23.08
CA HIS A 88 -7.03 -10.02 22.16
C HIS A 88 -6.67 -11.35 22.84
N CYS A 89 -5.67 -11.36 23.74
CA CYS A 89 -5.33 -12.57 24.51
C CYS A 89 -6.50 -13.04 25.38
N LEU A 90 -7.20 -12.13 26.06
CA LEU A 90 -8.33 -12.49 26.92
C LEU A 90 -9.53 -13.03 26.14
N ILE A 91 -9.81 -12.52 24.94
CA ILE A 91 -10.82 -13.10 24.05
C ILE A 91 -10.43 -14.52 23.66
N LEU A 92 -9.16 -14.74 23.31
CA LEU A 92 -8.66 -16.07 22.94
C LEU A 92 -8.72 -17.05 24.12
N GLU A 93 -8.34 -16.61 25.32
CA GLU A 93 -8.45 -17.38 26.56
C GLU A 93 -9.89 -17.74 26.86
N LYS A 94 -10.82 -16.78 26.77
CA LYS A 94 -12.26 -17.00 26.93
C LYS A 94 -12.77 -18.06 25.96
N CYS A 95 -12.40 -17.98 24.69
CA CYS A 95 -12.82 -18.97 23.69
C CYS A 95 -12.30 -20.37 24.01
N LEU A 96 -11.02 -20.47 24.41
CA LEU A 96 -10.41 -21.74 24.82
C LEU A 96 -11.07 -22.32 26.07
N SER A 97 -11.38 -21.49 27.08
CA SER A 97 -11.98 -21.95 28.34
C SER A 97 -13.45 -22.34 28.21
N GLU A 98 -14.21 -21.63 27.35
CA GLU A 98 -15.65 -21.88 27.15
C GLU A 98 -15.92 -22.87 26.02
N GLY A 99 -14.89 -23.36 25.34
CA GLY A 99 -15.02 -24.33 24.26
C GLY A 99 -15.60 -23.75 22.97
N ILE A 100 -15.53 -22.42 22.76
CA ILE A 100 -15.95 -21.74 21.53
C ILE A 100 -14.98 -22.12 20.40
N ASP A 101 -15.48 -22.73 19.33
CA ASP A 101 -14.64 -23.26 18.25
C ASP A 101 -14.39 -22.25 17.12
N SER A 102 -15.11 -21.13 17.09
CA SER A 102 -14.90 -20.06 16.10
C SER A 102 -15.39 -18.70 16.57
N TYR A 103 -14.64 -17.65 16.25
CA TYR A 103 -15.06 -16.28 16.53
C TYR A 103 -14.58 -15.29 15.47
N VAL A 104 -15.30 -14.18 15.34
CA VAL A 104 -14.83 -12.95 14.70
C VAL A 104 -14.59 -11.89 15.77
N VAL A 105 -13.54 -11.10 15.63
CA VAL A 105 -13.24 -9.97 16.50
C VAL A 105 -13.05 -8.70 15.68
N PHE A 106 -13.64 -7.61 16.17
CA PHE A 106 -13.49 -6.26 15.66
C PHE A 106 -12.94 -5.34 16.75
N GLU A 107 -12.12 -4.37 16.39
CA GLU A 107 -11.82 -3.20 17.24
C GLU A 107 -12.86 -2.09 16.98
N ASP A 108 -13.03 -1.17 17.93
CA ASP A 108 -14.01 -0.07 17.85
C ASP A 108 -13.62 1.04 16.84
N ASP A 109 -12.56 0.86 16.06
CA ASP A 109 -12.24 1.62 14.83
C ASP A 109 -12.41 0.78 13.56
N ALA A 110 -13.00 -0.42 13.61
CA ALA A 110 -13.31 -1.14 12.38
C ALA A 110 -14.42 -0.43 11.59
N GLY A 111 -14.19 -0.14 10.30
CA GLY A 111 -15.17 0.44 9.39
C GLY A 111 -15.44 -0.46 8.19
N PHE A 112 -16.69 -0.61 7.77
CA PHE A 112 -17.07 -1.58 6.74
C PHE A 112 -17.07 -0.98 5.34
N CYS A 113 -16.70 -1.78 4.33
CA CYS A 113 -16.83 -1.35 2.94
C CYS A 113 -18.29 -1.35 2.48
N ASN A 114 -18.55 -0.64 1.36
CA ASN A 114 -19.81 -0.76 0.65
C ASN A 114 -20.04 -2.22 0.22
N ASP A 115 -21.30 -2.67 0.26
CA ASP A 115 -21.71 -4.04 -0.04
C ASP A 115 -21.00 -5.13 0.79
N PHE A 116 -20.58 -4.81 2.02
CA PHE A 116 -19.84 -5.71 2.91
C PHE A 116 -20.40 -7.14 2.93
N ALA A 117 -21.70 -7.31 3.16
CA ALA A 117 -22.33 -8.63 3.26
C ALA A 117 -22.17 -9.46 1.98
N LYS A 118 -22.34 -8.83 0.82
CA LYS A 118 -22.20 -9.49 -0.49
C LYS A 118 -20.74 -9.88 -0.76
N ARG A 119 -19.80 -8.97 -0.49
CA ARG A 119 -18.36 -9.23 -0.67
C ARG A 119 -17.84 -10.28 0.32
N PHE A 120 -18.30 -10.23 1.56
CA PHE A 120 -18.00 -11.22 2.57
C PHE A 120 -18.52 -12.60 2.17
N GLN A 121 -19.75 -12.70 1.66
CA GLN A 121 -20.30 -13.97 1.19
C GLN A 121 -19.42 -14.60 0.10
N LYS A 122 -18.98 -13.79 -0.88
CA LYS A 122 -18.05 -14.24 -1.94
C LYS A 122 -16.74 -14.76 -1.38
N PHE A 123 -16.11 -14.01 -0.47
CA PHE A 123 -14.86 -14.42 0.18
C PHE A 123 -15.01 -15.74 0.93
N VAL A 124 -16.09 -15.89 1.70
CA VAL A 124 -16.33 -17.08 2.54
C VAL A 124 -16.66 -18.31 1.70
N CYS A 125 -17.42 -18.16 0.61
CA CYS A 125 -17.73 -19.25 -0.31
C CYS A 125 -16.47 -19.86 -0.96
N GLU A 126 -15.38 -19.10 -1.07
CA GLU A 126 -14.11 -19.55 -1.64
C GLU A 126 -13.05 -19.87 -0.59
N LEU A 127 -13.32 -19.62 0.70
CA LEU A 127 -12.35 -19.77 1.77
C LEU A 127 -12.00 -21.25 1.99
N PRO A 128 -10.71 -21.65 1.93
CA PRO A 128 -10.32 -23.05 2.06
C PRO A 128 -10.75 -23.69 3.39
N ASP A 129 -11.19 -24.95 3.34
CA ASP A 129 -11.71 -25.69 4.50
C ASP A 129 -10.72 -25.84 5.67
N ASP A 130 -9.41 -25.64 5.46
CA ASP A 130 -8.39 -25.71 6.51
C ASP A 130 -8.15 -24.37 7.22
N TRP A 131 -8.86 -23.29 6.87
CA TRP A 131 -8.62 -21.96 7.44
C TRP A 131 -8.68 -21.96 8.97
N GLY A 132 -7.66 -21.36 9.58
CA GLY A 132 -7.57 -21.17 11.03
C GLY A 132 -7.59 -19.69 11.45
N LEU A 133 -7.11 -18.80 10.59
CA LEU A 133 -7.14 -17.36 10.74
C LEU A 133 -7.52 -16.71 9.40
N ALA A 134 -8.53 -15.86 9.37
CA ALA A 134 -8.92 -15.13 8.18
C ALA A 134 -9.03 -13.63 8.50
N TYR A 135 -8.18 -12.80 7.87
CA TYR A 135 -8.25 -11.36 8.06
C TYR A 135 -9.38 -10.78 7.21
N LEU A 136 -10.21 -9.92 7.81
CA LEU A 136 -11.24 -9.15 7.09
C LEU A 136 -10.77 -7.72 6.81
N GLY A 137 -9.91 -7.23 7.68
CA GLY A 137 -9.22 -5.95 7.55
C GLY A 137 -7.79 -6.08 8.04
N GLY A 138 -6.86 -5.42 7.35
CA GLY A 138 -5.45 -5.49 7.68
C GLY A 138 -4.60 -4.61 6.78
N GLN A 139 -3.28 -4.78 6.88
CA GLN A 139 -2.29 -4.16 6.02
C GLN A 139 -1.27 -5.21 5.60
N HIS A 140 -1.14 -5.47 4.30
CA HIS A 140 -0.08 -6.33 3.80
C HIS A 140 1.29 -5.66 3.98
N LEU A 141 2.22 -6.34 4.65
CA LEU A 141 3.60 -5.89 4.78
C LEU A 141 4.54 -6.72 3.90
N TYR A 142 5.61 -6.08 3.43
CA TYR A 142 6.61 -6.66 2.53
C TYR A 142 6.03 -7.17 1.21
N SER A 143 4.84 -6.68 0.86
CA SER A 143 4.02 -7.19 -0.24
C SER A 143 4.65 -6.95 -1.62
N VAL A 144 5.54 -5.96 -1.76
CA VAL A 144 6.37 -5.78 -2.96
C VAL A 144 7.36 -6.94 -3.16
N ALA A 145 8.01 -7.39 -2.07
CA ALA A 145 9.02 -8.45 -2.13
C ALA A 145 8.39 -9.85 -2.11
N HIS A 146 7.23 -9.95 -1.47
CA HIS A 146 6.48 -11.17 -1.24
C HIS A 146 4.99 -10.87 -1.41
N PRO A 147 4.52 -10.73 -2.67
CA PRO A 147 3.13 -10.44 -2.94
C PRO A 147 2.24 -11.57 -2.39
N PRO A 148 1.03 -11.25 -1.88
CA PRO A 148 0.05 -12.26 -1.54
C PRO A 148 -0.19 -13.20 -2.73
N VAL A 149 -0.22 -14.50 -2.46
CA VAL A 149 -0.42 -15.51 -3.51
C VAL A 149 -1.92 -15.72 -3.69
N ARG A 150 -2.42 -15.54 -4.92
CA ARG A 150 -3.82 -15.81 -5.26
C ARG A 150 -4.14 -17.30 -5.08
N ILE A 151 -5.17 -17.61 -4.30
CA ILE A 151 -5.69 -18.97 -4.11
C ILE A 151 -6.95 -19.17 -4.97
N SER A 152 -7.81 -18.15 -5.02
CA SER A 152 -9.02 -18.10 -5.85
C SER A 152 -9.30 -16.66 -6.30
N GLU A 153 -10.49 -16.34 -6.82
CA GLU A 153 -10.83 -14.95 -7.17
C GLU A 153 -10.84 -14.03 -5.96
N HIS A 154 -11.43 -14.49 -4.86
CA HIS A 154 -11.64 -13.68 -3.67
C HIS A 154 -10.73 -14.04 -2.50
N VAL A 155 -9.87 -15.07 -2.60
CA VAL A 155 -9.02 -15.54 -1.50
C VAL A 155 -7.54 -15.51 -1.86
N TYR A 156 -6.74 -14.94 -0.97
CA TYR A 156 -5.30 -14.82 -1.09
C TYR A 156 -4.59 -15.36 0.16
N LEU A 157 -3.41 -15.95 -0.06
CA LEU A 157 -2.47 -16.36 0.97
C LEU A 157 -1.47 -15.21 1.21
N PRO A 158 -1.55 -14.49 2.36
CA PRO A 158 -0.65 -13.39 2.62
C PRO A 158 0.73 -13.85 3.10
N TYR A 159 1.76 -13.05 2.80
CA TYR A 159 3.09 -13.22 3.40
C TYR A 159 3.16 -12.69 4.84
N ASN A 160 2.60 -11.51 5.07
CA ASN A 160 2.55 -10.83 6.37
C ASN A 160 1.36 -9.86 6.37
N VAL A 161 0.56 -9.87 7.44
CA VAL A 161 -0.53 -8.93 7.67
C VAL A 161 -0.33 -8.27 9.02
N ASN A 162 -0.38 -6.94 9.03
CA ASN A 162 -0.41 -6.11 10.22
C ASN A 162 -1.81 -5.48 10.41
N ARG A 163 -2.01 -4.82 11.56
CA ARG A 163 -3.30 -4.39 12.12
C ARG A 163 -4.20 -5.55 12.54
N THR A 164 -4.91 -5.38 13.65
CA THR A 164 -5.78 -6.39 14.28
C THR A 164 -7.24 -5.95 14.34
N HIS A 165 -7.61 -4.90 13.60
CA HIS A 165 -8.92 -4.28 13.71
C HIS A 165 -10.07 -5.19 13.26
N ALA A 166 -9.82 -6.20 12.41
CA ALA A 166 -10.83 -7.21 12.06
C ALA A 166 -10.26 -8.54 11.54
N PHE A 167 -10.48 -9.64 12.27
CA PHE A 167 -10.16 -10.99 11.81
C PHE A 167 -11.05 -12.07 12.44
N MET A 168 -11.09 -13.24 11.80
CA MET A 168 -11.79 -14.44 12.26
C MET A 168 -10.80 -15.54 12.63
N VAL A 169 -11.14 -16.34 13.63
CA VAL A 169 -10.37 -17.51 14.07
C VAL A 169 -11.28 -18.71 14.16
N ARG A 170 -10.77 -19.88 13.73
CA ARG A 170 -11.51 -21.15 13.81
C ARG A 170 -10.60 -22.32 14.18
N GLY A 171 -11.17 -23.23 14.95
CA GLY A 171 -10.59 -24.50 15.34
C GLY A 171 -9.78 -24.37 16.62
N ARG A 172 -10.12 -25.19 17.62
CA ARG A 172 -9.43 -25.23 18.92
C ARG A 172 -7.93 -25.44 18.81
N SER A 173 -7.45 -26.29 17.90
CA SER A 173 -6.02 -26.51 17.66
C SER A 173 -5.31 -25.24 17.18
N ASN A 174 -5.94 -24.48 16.26
CA ASN A 174 -5.42 -23.22 15.76
C ASN A 174 -5.42 -22.14 16.85
N MET A 175 -6.48 -22.06 17.67
CA MET A 175 -6.53 -21.16 18.82
C MET A 175 -5.42 -21.46 19.83
N VAL A 176 -5.14 -22.74 20.11
CA VAL A 176 -4.01 -23.14 20.97
C VAL A 176 -2.68 -22.73 20.35
N SER A 177 -2.50 -22.88 19.04
CA SER A 177 -1.29 -22.41 18.34
C SER A 177 -1.13 -20.90 18.41
N LEU A 178 -2.20 -20.14 18.19
CA LEU A 178 -2.22 -18.68 18.32
C LEU A 178 -1.87 -18.26 19.75
N TYR A 179 -2.46 -18.92 20.75
CA TYR A 179 -2.23 -18.62 22.16
C TYR A 179 -0.77 -18.84 22.54
N ARG A 180 -0.20 -19.99 22.15
CA ARG A 180 1.22 -20.32 22.37
C ARG A 180 2.15 -19.34 21.67
N HIS A 181 1.80 -18.94 20.45
CA HIS A 181 2.57 -17.96 19.68
C HIS A 181 2.53 -16.60 20.38
N LEU A 182 1.36 -16.07 20.74
CA LEU A 182 1.23 -14.78 21.43
C LEU A 182 2.00 -14.74 22.77
N HIS A 183 2.11 -15.86 23.47
CA HIS A 183 2.83 -15.98 24.74
C HIS A 183 4.30 -16.41 24.60
N SER A 184 4.83 -16.53 23.38
CA SER A 184 6.25 -16.82 23.18
C SER A 184 7.13 -15.64 23.62
N ARG A 185 8.42 -15.91 23.84
CA ARG A 185 9.39 -14.90 24.26
C ARG A 185 10.12 -14.21 23.10
N ASP A 186 9.81 -14.55 21.84
CA ASP A 186 10.52 -14.03 20.64
C ASP A 186 9.97 -12.67 20.14
N TRP A 187 9.59 -11.79 21.06
CA TRP A 187 9.18 -10.42 20.77
C TRP A 187 10.40 -9.57 20.39
N LYS A 188 10.29 -8.82 19.28
CA LYS A 188 11.28 -7.79 18.91
C LYS A 188 10.91 -6.46 19.57
N LYS A 189 11.92 -5.60 19.74
CA LYS A 189 11.76 -4.27 20.32
C LYS A 189 10.67 -3.48 19.59
N ALA A 190 9.76 -2.86 20.35
CA ALA A 190 8.64 -2.05 19.86
C ALA A 190 7.59 -2.79 19.00
N ASN A 191 7.59 -4.13 18.98
CA ASN A 191 6.51 -4.88 18.35
C ASN A 191 5.18 -4.69 19.07
N HIS A 192 4.12 -4.51 18.30
CA HIS A 192 2.74 -4.68 18.74
C HIS A 192 2.28 -6.12 18.44
N ILE A 193 1.05 -6.47 18.85
CA ILE A 193 0.45 -7.80 18.62
C ILE A 193 0.45 -8.18 17.13
N ASP A 194 0.09 -7.25 16.26
CA ASP A 194 0.01 -7.46 14.82
C ASP A 194 1.38 -7.82 14.21
N HIS A 195 2.46 -7.15 14.62
CA HIS A 195 3.82 -7.50 14.22
C HIS A 195 4.21 -8.90 14.67
N HIS A 196 3.74 -9.30 15.86
CA HIS A 196 3.96 -10.63 16.41
C HIS A 196 3.22 -11.69 15.58
N LEU A 197 1.93 -11.49 15.30
CA LEU A 197 1.15 -12.35 14.41
C LEU A 197 1.72 -12.40 12.99
N GLY A 198 2.14 -11.26 12.42
CA GLY A 198 2.76 -11.18 11.11
C GLY A 198 3.97 -12.10 10.95
N ARG A 199 4.79 -12.27 12.00
CA ARG A 199 5.91 -13.23 11.98
C ARG A 199 5.46 -14.69 11.96
N MET A 200 4.34 -15.03 12.60
CA MET A 200 3.77 -16.38 12.49
C MET A 200 3.34 -16.68 11.06
N ILE A 201 2.69 -15.71 10.40
CA ILE A 201 2.26 -15.80 9.01
C ILE A 201 3.48 -16.02 8.09
N GLN A 202 4.54 -15.23 8.27
CA GLN A 202 5.79 -15.39 7.53
C GLN A 202 6.42 -16.78 7.69
N ARG A 203 6.47 -17.31 8.93
CA ARG A 203 7.00 -18.65 9.20
C ARG A 203 6.21 -19.72 8.45
N ARG A 204 4.87 -19.61 8.42
CA ARG A 204 4.03 -20.51 7.62
C ARG A 204 4.33 -20.36 6.13
N TYR A 205 4.38 -19.14 5.61
CA TYR A 205 4.62 -18.87 4.20
C TYR A 205 5.92 -19.54 3.71
N HIS A 206 7.01 -19.35 4.45
CA HIS A 206 8.29 -20.02 4.16
C HIS A 206 8.22 -21.54 4.31
N GLY A 207 7.44 -22.03 5.27
CA GLY A 207 7.19 -23.46 5.45
C GLY A 207 6.49 -24.09 4.24
N ILE A 208 5.48 -23.41 3.68
CA ILE A 208 4.79 -23.85 2.45
C ILE A 208 5.78 -23.90 1.28
N ALA A 209 6.55 -22.82 1.07
CA ALA A 209 7.53 -22.74 -0.01
C ALA A 209 8.60 -23.85 0.06
N ARG A 210 8.96 -24.29 1.27
CA ARG A 210 9.92 -25.37 1.52
C ARG A 210 9.30 -26.76 1.63
N ARG A 211 7.98 -26.90 1.42
CA ARG A 211 7.20 -28.13 1.66
C ARG A 211 7.43 -28.71 3.07
N ASN A 212 7.66 -27.84 4.04
CA ASN A 212 7.89 -28.18 5.43
C ASN A 212 7.06 -27.25 6.33
N VAL A 213 5.75 -27.53 6.38
CA VAL A 213 4.83 -26.83 7.27
C VAL A 213 4.93 -27.48 8.64
N GLY A 214 5.60 -26.81 9.57
CA GLY A 214 5.80 -27.33 10.92
C GLY A 214 4.47 -27.61 11.66
N LYS A 215 4.49 -28.58 12.57
CA LYS A 215 3.35 -28.87 13.47
C LYS A 215 2.92 -27.59 14.21
N GLY A 216 1.62 -27.32 14.23
CA GLY A 216 1.06 -26.13 14.87
C GLY A 216 1.03 -24.87 13.99
N SER A 217 1.38 -24.96 12.70
CA SER A 217 1.15 -23.88 11.74
C SER A 217 -0.36 -23.64 11.54
N VAL A 218 -0.78 -22.38 11.57
CA VAL A 218 -2.18 -21.96 11.38
C VAL A 218 -2.38 -21.51 9.94
N ALA A 219 -3.34 -22.07 9.21
CA ALA A 219 -3.69 -21.61 7.87
C ALA A 219 -4.28 -20.19 7.91
N VAL A 220 -3.68 -19.27 7.13
CA VAL A 220 -4.03 -17.85 7.13
C VAL A 220 -4.43 -17.39 5.75
N TYR A 221 -5.55 -16.70 5.65
CA TYR A 221 -6.08 -16.15 4.40
C TYR A 221 -6.56 -14.70 4.57
N ALA A 222 -6.63 -13.99 3.45
CA ALA A 222 -7.15 -12.63 3.34
C ALA A 222 -7.98 -12.48 2.05
N PRO A 223 -8.93 -11.55 1.99
CA PRO A 223 -9.69 -11.29 0.77
C PRO A 223 -8.81 -10.65 -0.32
N ASP A 224 -9.26 -10.74 -1.57
CA ASP A 224 -8.68 -10.01 -2.70
C ASP A 224 -8.62 -8.50 -2.44
N ARG A 225 -9.69 -7.95 -1.85
CA ARG A 225 -9.81 -6.56 -1.41
C ARG A 225 -10.32 -6.50 0.02
N TRP A 226 -9.74 -5.62 0.85
CA TRP A 226 -10.13 -5.51 2.26
C TRP A 226 -11.64 -5.23 2.42
N LEU A 227 -12.26 -5.95 3.34
CA LEU A 227 -13.68 -5.81 3.66
C LEU A 227 -13.90 -4.81 4.81
N VAL A 228 -12.87 -4.62 5.63
CA VAL A 228 -12.91 -3.75 6.82
C VAL A 228 -11.68 -2.84 6.85
N GLY A 229 -11.92 -1.52 6.84
CA GLY A 229 -10.93 -0.47 7.03
C GLY A 229 -10.83 0.00 8.48
N GLN A 230 -10.03 1.03 8.72
CA GLN A 230 -9.95 1.73 10.01
C GLN A 230 -10.66 3.08 9.92
N LEU A 231 -11.65 3.31 10.79
CA LEU A 231 -12.41 4.56 10.88
C LEU A 231 -11.50 5.77 11.14
N PRO A 232 -11.91 6.99 10.73
CA PRO A 232 -11.18 8.24 10.92
C PRO A 232 -11.18 8.75 12.38
N THR A 233 -11.03 7.86 13.35
CA THR A 233 -10.99 8.19 14.77
C THR A 233 -9.54 8.35 15.25
N ARG A 234 -9.33 9.21 16.26
CA ARG A 234 -7.99 9.39 16.85
C ARG A 234 -7.54 8.08 17.50
N SER A 235 -6.46 7.50 17.01
CA SER A 235 -5.93 6.24 17.53
C SER A 235 -5.45 6.39 18.98
N ASN A 236 -5.98 5.57 19.90
CA ASN A 236 -5.49 5.50 21.29
C ASN A 236 -4.12 4.82 21.42
N ILE A 237 -3.60 4.25 20.32
CA ILE A 237 -2.27 3.60 20.26
C ILE A 237 -1.25 4.54 19.63
N SER A 238 -1.58 5.15 18.48
CA SER A 238 -0.62 5.92 17.66
C SER A 238 -0.90 7.42 17.58
N GLY A 239 -2.05 7.89 18.08
CA GLY A 239 -2.43 9.30 18.09
C GLY A 239 -2.80 9.92 16.74
N ARG A 240 -2.65 9.20 15.62
CA ARG A 240 -2.97 9.68 14.26
C ARG A 240 -4.48 9.87 14.05
N ARG A 241 -4.84 10.83 13.19
CA ARG A 241 -6.22 11.13 12.74
C ARG A 241 -6.26 11.07 11.21
N TRP A 242 -7.35 10.53 10.66
CA TRP A 242 -7.64 10.50 9.21
C TRP A 242 -8.94 11.26 8.94
N SER A 243 -9.16 11.69 7.70
CA SER A 243 -10.41 12.32 7.26
C SER A 243 -11.50 11.28 6.95
N GLU A 244 -11.12 10.10 6.47
CA GLU A 244 -12.03 9.04 6.00
C GLU A 244 -11.63 7.65 6.51
N THR A 245 -12.51 6.66 6.30
CA THR A 245 -12.25 5.25 6.63
C THR A 245 -11.12 4.73 5.75
N ARG A 246 -10.01 4.36 6.38
CA ARG A 246 -8.80 3.95 5.69
C ARG A 246 -8.82 2.46 5.36
N PHE A 247 -8.84 2.15 4.07
CA PHE A 247 -8.46 0.84 3.54
C PHE A 247 -6.97 0.86 3.16
N PHE A 248 -6.26 -0.24 3.43
CA PHE A 248 -4.86 -0.39 2.99
C PHE A 248 -4.81 -1.05 1.62
N ASN A 249 -3.62 -1.19 1.01
CA ASN A 249 -3.50 -1.81 -0.31
C ASN A 249 -4.09 -3.23 -0.31
N ASP A 250 -4.96 -3.47 -1.27
CA ASP A 250 -5.65 -4.74 -1.51
C ASP A 250 -4.67 -5.82 -1.99
N ALA A 251 -4.99 -7.09 -1.74
CA ALA A 251 -4.17 -8.23 -2.16
C ALA A 251 -4.08 -8.35 -3.69
N VAL A 252 -5.17 -8.03 -4.40
CA VAL A 252 -5.24 -8.08 -5.87
C VAL A 252 -4.43 -6.98 -6.54
N ASN A 253 -4.24 -5.84 -5.87
CA ASN A 253 -3.62 -4.65 -6.47
C ASN A 253 -2.39 -4.16 -5.69
N VAL A 254 -1.64 -5.07 -5.07
CA VAL A 254 -0.44 -4.69 -4.29
C VAL A 254 0.59 -3.95 -5.16
N ASP A 255 0.70 -4.32 -6.43
CA ASP A 255 1.66 -3.76 -7.38
C ASP A 255 1.11 -2.57 -8.19
N HIS A 256 -0.17 -2.20 -7.98
CA HIS A 256 -0.84 -1.09 -8.67
C HIS A 256 -0.78 -1.20 -10.21
N GLU A 257 -0.75 -2.40 -10.78
CA GLU A 257 -0.41 -2.63 -12.20
C GLU A 257 -1.29 -1.86 -13.21
N GLU A 258 -2.52 -1.52 -12.85
CA GLU A 258 -3.45 -0.78 -13.70
C GLU A 258 -3.23 0.74 -13.67
N GLU A 259 -2.63 1.25 -12.59
CA GLU A 259 -2.50 2.70 -12.36
C GLU A 259 -1.29 3.27 -13.10
N PRO A 260 -1.41 4.38 -13.84
CA PRO A 260 -0.29 4.90 -14.62
C PRO A 260 0.81 5.50 -13.74
N PHE A 261 2.05 5.36 -14.19
CA PHE A 261 3.19 6.11 -13.67
C PHE A 261 3.82 6.95 -14.78
N PHE A 262 3.83 8.26 -14.61
CA PHE A 262 4.36 9.22 -15.57
C PHE A 262 5.85 9.51 -15.28
N ALA A 263 6.73 8.91 -16.07
CA ALA A 263 8.16 9.14 -16.01
C ALA A 263 8.56 10.35 -16.88
N VAL A 264 9.04 11.41 -16.25
CA VAL A 264 9.59 12.59 -16.97
C VAL A 264 11.04 12.31 -17.34
N LEU A 265 11.30 12.08 -18.62
CA LEU A 265 12.59 11.64 -19.15
C LEU A 265 13.28 12.73 -19.98
N GLY A 266 14.46 13.15 -19.53
CA GLY A 266 15.35 13.99 -20.29
C GLY A 266 16.70 14.17 -19.61
N PRO A 267 17.76 14.48 -20.37
CA PRO A 267 19.10 14.73 -19.82
C PRO A 267 19.09 15.87 -18.78
N HIS A 268 20.16 16.02 -18.01
CA HIS A 268 20.27 17.17 -17.11
C HIS A 268 20.13 18.48 -17.88
N ARG A 269 19.52 19.49 -17.25
CA ARG A 269 19.37 20.83 -17.87
C ARG A 269 18.59 20.81 -19.20
N SER A 270 17.74 19.82 -19.48
CA SER A 270 16.89 19.80 -20.68
C SER A 270 15.55 20.52 -20.52
N GLY A 271 15.19 20.93 -19.30
CA GLY A 271 13.86 21.47 -18.98
C GLY A 271 12.97 20.52 -18.18
N THR A 272 13.46 19.31 -17.87
CA THR A 272 12.72 18.30 -17.10
C THR A 272 12.26 18.76 -15.72
N SER A 273 12.99 19.66 -15.04
CA SER A 273 12.53 20.23 -13.76
C SER A 273 11.29 21.12 -13.94
N CYS A 274 11.25 21.94 -15.00
CA CYS A 274 10.09 22.77 -15.32
C CYS A 274 8.87 21.89 -15.61
N VAL A 275 9.04 20.85 -16.43
CA VAL A 275 7.95 19.90 -16.75
C VAL A 275 7.47 19.13 -15.52
N ALA A 276 8.39 18.71 -14.64
CA ALA A 276 8.03 18.05 -13.38
C ALA A 276 7.19 18.97 -12.47
N MET A 277 7.52 20.26 -12.40
CA MET A 277 6.75 21.23 -11.62
C MET A 277 5.40 21.57 -12.26
N ILE A 278 5.31 21.62 -13.59
CA ILE A 278 4.02 21.69 -14.30
C ILE A 278 3.15 20.49 -13.89
N CYS A 279 3.68 19.26 -13.94
CA CYS A 279 2.95 18.07 -13.51
C CYS A 279 2.47 18.20 -12.06
N HIS A 280 3.33 18.69 -11.16
CA HIS A 280 2.96 18.93 -9.76
C HIS A 280 1.83 19.95 -9.60
N HIS A 281 1.88 21.08 -10.31
CA HIS A 281 0.81 22.09 -10.29
C HIS A 281 -0.51 21.59 -10.88
N LEU A 282 -0.46 20.64 -11.81
CA LEU A 282 -1.63 19.95 -12.37
C LEU A 282 -2.14 18.79 -11.47
N GLY A 283 -1.63 18.64 -10.25
CA GLY A 283 -2.11 17.61 -9.31
C GLY A 283 -1.47 16.22 -9.47
N VAL A 284 -0.40 16.07 -10.25
CA VAL A 284 0.35 14.80 -10.31
C VAL A 284 1.17 14.61 -9.02
N HIS A 285 1.09 13.42 -8.42
CA HIS A 285 1.89 13.07 -7.24
C HIS A 285 3.35 12.83 -7.60
N MET A 286 4.12 13.92 -7.66
CA MET A 286 5.56 13.90 -7.92
C MET A 286 6.39 13.51 -6.68
N GLY A 287 5.78 13.52 -5.49
CA GLY A 287 6.31 13.00 -4.24
C GLY A 287 6.12 13.90 -3.01
N ASN A 288 6.09 13.29 -1.81
CA ASN A 288 5.78 13.96 -0.54
C ASN A 288 6.76 15.09 -0.13
N GLN A 289 7.99 15.04 -0.65
CA GLN A 289 9.03 16.04 -0.44
C GLN A 289 9.76 16.23 -1.76
N LEU A 290 9.57 17.41 -2.37
CA LEU A 290 10.23 17.78 -3.61
C LEU A 290 11.49 18.60 -3.29
N GLY A 291 12.63 18.11 -3.76
CA GLY A 291 13.92 18.80 -3.71
C GLY A 291 14.35 19.27 -5.09
N GLY A 292 15.56 19.82 -5.16
CA GLY A 292 16.25 20.15 -6.40
C GLY A 292 17.18 21.35 -6.26
N PHE A 293 17.96 21.59 -7.30
CA PHE A 293 18.99 22.64 -7.33
C PHE A 293 18.43 24.06 -7.53
N GLU A 294 17.20 24.19 -8.02
CA GLU A 294 16.57 25.47 -8.32
C GLU A 294 15.80 25.99 -7.10
N ALA A 295 15.81 27.30 -6.87
CA ALA A 295 15.21 27.94 -5.69
C ALA A 295 13.68 27.69 -5.55
N THR A 296 13.04 27.20 -6.60
CA THR A 296 11.62 26.83 -6.68
C THR A 296 11.35 25.34 -6.43
N GLY A 297 12.38 24.53 -6.13
CA GLY A 297 12.30 23.07 -6.11
C GLY A 297 12.42 22.48 -7.52
N GLY A 298 13.25 21.46 -7.72
CA GLY A 298 13.52 20.87 -9.04
C GLY A 298 12.52 19.78 -9.47
N GLY A 299 11.42 19.64 -8.74
CA GLY A 299 10.39 18.62 -8.96
C GLY A 299 10.88 17.18 -8.70
N GLU A 300 11.97 17.00 -7.96
CA GLU A 300 12.59 15.70 -7.71
C GLU A 300 12.16 15.17 -6.34
N ALA A 301 11.48 14.02 -6.28
CA ALA A 301 11.25 13.35 -5.02
C ALA A 301 12.60 13.02 -4.35
N VAL A 302 12.79 13.46 -3.10
CA VAL A 302 14.04 13.21 -2.35
C VAL A 302 14.41 11.72 -2.37
N GLY A 303 13.45 10.85 -2.09
CA GLY A 303 13.68 9.40 -2.12
C GLY A 303 14.04 8.82 -3.50
N LEU A 304 13.59 9.45 -4.59
CA LEU A 304 13.95 9.01 -5.95
C LEU A 304 15.38 9.43 -6.29
N MET A 305 15.75 10.67 -5.93
CA MET A 305 17.11 11.18 -6.08
C MET A 305 18.09 10.32 -5.29
N GLU A 306 17.81 10.04 -4.01
CA GLU A 306 18.64 9.19 -3.15
C GLU A 306 18.82 7.79 -3.74
N LEU A 307 17.74 7.18 -4.25
CA LEU A 307 17.79 5.88 -4.92
C LEU A 307 18.69 5.95 -6.16
N CYS A 308 18.48 6.95 -7.02
CA CYS A 308 19.22 7.09 -8.27
C CYS A 308 20.72 7.34 -8.02
N GLU A 309 21.07 8.24 -7.09
CA GLU A 309 22.46 8.55 -6.74
C GLU A 309 23.15 7.41 -5.98
N ALA A 310 22.41 6.61 -5.22
CA ALA A 310 22.97 5.42 -4.58
C ALA A 310 23.35 4.33 -5.60
N VAL A 311 22.70 4.30 -6.76
CA VAL A 311 22.93 3.28 -7.81
C VAL A 311 23.90 3.78 -8.87
N MET A 312 23.70 5.00 -9.35
CA MET A 312 24.53 5.65 -10.35
C MET A 312 24.82 7.06 -9.86
N LYS A 313 26.01 7.27 -9.30
CA LYS A 313 26.41 8.59 -8.77
C LYS A 313 26.67 9.54 -9.93
N PHE A 314 26.21 10.77 -9.86
CA PHE A 314 26.65 11.80 -10.80
C PHE A 314 28.20 11.96 -10.74
N PRO A 315 28.92 12.06 -11.88
CA PRO A 315 28.46 12.07 -13.27
C PRO A 315 28.63 10.71 -14.02
N ALA A 316 28.53 9.57 -13.33
CA ALA A 316 28.65 8.25 -13.94
C ALA A 316 27.54 8.00 -14.97
N ALA A 317 27.87 7.24 -16.02
CA ALA A 317 26.93 6.88 -17.08
C ALA A 317 26.25 5.51 -16.86
N ASP A 318 26.76 4.70 -15.93
CA ASP A 318 26.28 3.35 -15.69
C ASP A 318 26.05 3.03 -14.20
N PRO A 319 25.04 2.19 -13.89
CA PRO A 319 24.81 1.65 -12.56
C PRO A 319 26.01 0.88 -11.98
N THR A 320 26.13 0.92 -10.65
CA THR A 320 27.12 0.15 -9.88
C THR A 320 26.58 -1.17 -9.32
N ILE A 321 25.31 -1.49 -9.57
CA ILE A 321 24.64 -2.69 -9.07
C ILE A 321 24.08 -3.52 -10.23
N SER A 322 23.68 -4.76 -9.95
CA SER A 322 23.07 -5.66 -10.94
C SER A 322 21.73 -5.12 -11.47
N ASP A 323 21.39 -5.51 -12.71
CA ASP A 323 20.10 -5.17 -13.33
C ASP A 323 18.90 -5.66 -12.51
N SER A 324 18.99 -6.85 -11.92
CA SER A 324 17.94 -7.40 -11.06
C SER A 324 17.75 -6.58 -9.78
N ASP A 325 18.85 -6.15 -9.15
CA ASP A 325 18.78 -5.35 -7.93
C ASP A 325 18.24 -3.94 -8.23
N LEU A 326 18.66 -3.34 -9.34
CA LEU A 326 18.14 -2.04 -9.79
C LEU A 326 16.64 -2.12 -10.06
N THR A 327 16.21 -3.11 -10.85
CA THR A 327 14.80 -3.35 -11.16
C THR A 327 13.98 -3.53 -9.88
N TYR A 328 14.47 -4.32 -8.92
CA TYR A 328 13.80 -4.54 -7.64
C TYR A 328 13.67 -3.25 -6.81
N ARG A 329 14.74 -2.45 -6.71
CA ARG A 329 14.71 -1.17 -5.97
C ARG A 329 13.75 -0.17 -6.61
N LEU A 330 13.75 -0.08 -7.94
CA LEU A 330 12.84 0.77 -8.71
C LEU A 330 11.39 0.30 -8.54
N LYS A 331 11.12 -1.00 -8.66
CA LYS A 331 9.78 -1.57 -8.42
C LYS A 331 9.24 -1.16 -7.06
N LYS A 332 10.04 -1.32 -6.00
CA LYS A 332 9.64 -0.92 -4.65
C LYS A 332 9.32 0.56 -4.55
N PHE A 333 10.11 1.43 -5.19
CA PHE A 333 9.86 2.85 -5.18
C PHE A 333 8.57 3.22 -5.93
N PHE A 334 8.41 2.75 -7.18
CA PHE A 334 7.28 3.13 -8.02
C PHE A 334 5.96 2.54 -7.53
N VAL A 335 5.93 1.29 -7.10
CA VAL A 335 4.72 0.70 -6.48
C VAL A 335 4.31 1.49 -5.24
N GLY A 336 5.28 1.89 -4.41
CA GLY A 336 5.02 2.77 -3.26
C GLY A 336 4.46 4.13 -3.69
N LYS A 337 4.99 4.73 -4.76
CA LYS A 337 4.50 6.01 -5.29
C LYS A 337 3.10 5.93 -5.87
N LYS A 338 2.82 4.88 -6.63
CA LYS A 338 1.48 4.61 -7.19
C LYS A 338 0.46 4.43 -6.07
N SER A 339 0.84 3.69 -5.03
CA SER A 339 0.02 3.55 -3.81
C SER A 339 -0.27 4.87 -3.10
N GLU A 340 0.68 5.81 -3.05
CA GLU A 340 0.46 7.14 -2.49
C GLU A 340 -0.49 7.96 -3.36
N ALA A 341 -0.29 7.94 -4.67
CA ALA A 341 -1.11 8.69 -5.61
C ALA A 341 -2.58 8.23 -5.60
N VAL A 342 -2.80 6.92 -5.64
CA VAL A 342 -4.15 6.31 -5.54
C VAL A 342 -4.86 6.70 -4.25
N ARG A 343 -4.13 6.72 -3.12
CA ARG A 343 -4.68 7.15 -1.83
C ARG A 343 -5.15 8.60 -1.86
N ASP A 344 -4.43 9.45 -2.60
CA ASP A 344 -4.69 10.88 -2.67
C ASP A 344 -5.59 11.23 -3.88
N GLU A 345 -6.19 10.22 -4.54
CA GLU A 345 -7.03 10.36 -5.74
C GLU A 345 -6.33 11.09 -6.92
N THR A 346 -5.03 10.86 -7.05
CA THR A 346 -4.17 11.45 -8.08
C THR A 346 -3.46 10.38 -8.92
N VAL A 347 -2.73 10.82 -9.95
CA VAL A 347 -1.83 9.96 -10.73
C VAL A 347 -0.38 10.11 -10.26
N ALA A 348 0.41 9.03 -10.36
CA ALA A 348 1.79 9.02 -9.90
C ALA A 348 2.75 9.54 -10.98
N GLY A 349 3.72 10.35 -10.58
CA GLY A 349 4.79 10.81 -11.47
C GLY A 349 6.15 10.77 -10.81
N GLY A 350 7.19 10.89 -11.62
CA GLY A 350 8.54 11.03 -11.10
C GLY A 350 9.52 11.52 -12.13
N LYS A 351 10.49 12.30 -11.66
CA LYS A 351 11.54 12.88 -12.48
C LYS A 351 12.87 12.69 -11.79
N TYR A 352 13.82 12.13 -12.52
CA TYR A 352 15.25 12.26 -12.25
C TYR A 352 16.02 11.97 -13.54
N PRO A 353 17.08 12.71 -13.90
CA PRO A 353 17.76 12.51 -15.19
C PRO A 353 18.29 11.08 -15.40
N HIS A 354 18.69 10.39 -14.33
CA HIS A 354 19.14 8.99 -14.42
C HIS A 354 18.04 8.02 -14.85
N LEU A 355 16.75 8.39 -14.74
CA LEU A 355 15.66 7.57 -15.25
C LEU A 355 15.78 7.30 -16.75
N CYS A 356 16.43 8.17 -17.52
CA CYS A 356 16.74 7.89 -18.93
C CYS A 356 17.58 6.62 -19.08
N ARG A 357 18.58 6.43 -18.21
CA ARG A 357 19.44 5.22 -18.19
C ARG A 357 18.69 3.99 -17.67
N PHE A 358 17.67 4.21 -16.85
CA PHE A 358 16.94 3.15 -16.15
C PHE A 358 15.62 2.77 -16.84
N ALA A 359 15.30 3.32 -18.01
CA ALA A 359 13.99 3.14 -18.65
C ALA A 359 13.59 1.66 -18.81
N ASP A 360 14.51 0.80 -19.25
CA ASP A 360 14.30 -0.66 -19.30
C ASP A 360 13.98 -1.28 -17.94
N HIS A 361 14.68 -0.84 -16.89
CA HIS A 361 14.46 -1.33 -15.52
C HIS A 361 13.13 -0.84 -14.96
N ILE A 362 12.71 0.39 -15.30
CA ILE A 362 11.38 0.91 -14.93
C ILE A 362 10.31 0.06 -15.62
N HIS A 363 10.44 -0.18 -16.93
CA HIS A 363 9.48 -1.00 -17.67
C HIS A 363 9.40 -2.43 -17.15
N LYS A 364 10.53 -3.07 -16.85
CA LYS A 364 10.55 -4.38 -16.18
C LYS A 364 9.92 -4.35 -14.78
N ALA A 365 9.98 -3.21 -14.09
CA ALA A 365 9.48 -3.06 -12.73
C ALA A 365 7.96 -2.87 -12.65
N ILE A 366 7.37 -2.09 -13.56
CA ILE A 366 5.96 -1.69 -13.50
C ILE A 366 5.15 -2.00 -14.78
N GLY A 367 5.78 -2.65 -15.76
CA GLY A 367 5.15 -3.13 -16.99
C GLY A 367 4.41 -2.03 -17.76
N ASN A 368 3.24 -2.38 -18.26
CA ASN A 368 2.41 -1.56 -19.13
C ASN A 368 1.82 -0.32 -18.43
N SER A 369 2.04 -0.13 -17.14
CA SER A 369 1.65 1.09 -16.42
C SER A 369 2.58 2.28 -16.66
N MET A 370 3.75 2.06 -17.24
CA MET A 370 4.68 3.13 -17.56
C MET A 370 4.11 4.05 -18.64
N ARG A 371 4.22 5.37 -18.44
CA ARG A 371 3.92 6.43 -19.41
C ARG A 371 5.10 7.38 -19.45
N ILE A 372 5.51 7.84 -20.62
CA ILE A 372 6.71 8.68 -20.78
C ILE A 372 6.32 10.10 -21.14
N ILE A 373 6.88 11.07 -20.41
CA ILE A 373 6.93 12.46 -20.80
C ILE A 373 8.37 12.77 -21.20
N ALA A 374 8.65 12.76 -22.51
CA ALA A 374 9.98 12.97 -23.06
C ALA A 374 10.21 14.47 -23.32
N VAL A 375 11.21 15.04 -22.65
CA VAL A 375 11.53 16.47 -22.77
C VAL A 375 12.68 16.67 -23.76
N ASP A 376 12.37 17.29 -24.89
CA ASP A 376 13.30 17.50 -25.97
C ASP A 376 13.95 18.88 -25.89
N ARG A 377 15.28 18.90 -25.95
CA ARG A 377 16.12 20.10 -26.06
C ARG A 377 17.37 19.71 -26.84
N PRO A 378 17.89 20.56 -27.74
CA PRO A 378 19.14 20.27 -28.46
C PRO A 378 20.25 19.86 -27.48
N ILE A 379 20.86 18.69 -27.74
CA ILE A 379 21.81 18.07 -26.81
C ILE A 379 23.00 18.99 -26.49
N GLU A 380 23.46 19.74 -27.49
CA GLU A 380 24.55 20.71 -27.34
C GLU A 380 24.19 21.85 -26.37
N ALA A 381 22.93 22.28 -26.36
CA ALA A 381 22.47 23.31 -25.42
C ALA A 381 22.44 22.78 -23.98
N SER A 382 22.01 21.52 -23.81
CA SER A 382 21.99 20.82 -22.51
C SER A 382 23.41 20.56 -21.98
N ILE A 383 24.36 20.17 -22.85
CA ILE A 383 25.78 19.97 -22.50
C ILE A 383 26.39 21.31 -22.07
N ARG A 384 26.27 22.38 -22.88
CA ARG A 384 26.80 23.71 -22.53
C ARG A 384 26.24 24.22 -21.22
N SER A 385 24.94 24.02 -20.99
CA SER A 385 24.27 24.43 -19.73
C SER A 385 24.84 23.67 -18.53
N LEU A 386 25.03 22.35 -18.63
CA LEU A 386 25.60 21.53 -17.57
C LEU A 386 27.07 21.89 -17.28
N GLN A 387 27.88 22.10 -18.31
CA GLN A 387 29.27 22.54 -18.17
C GLN A 387 29.36 23.91 -17.49
N SER A 388 28.48 24.86 -17.86
CA SER A 388 28.39 26.17 -17.22
C SER A 388 28.06 26.05 -15.73
N ARG A 389 27.08 25.22 -15.36
CA ARG A 389 26.75 24.90 -13.95
C ARG A 389 27.95 24.29 -13.23
N SER A 390 28.55 23.24 -13.80
CA SER A 390 29.68 22.54 -13.17
C SER A 390 30.86 23.47 -12.90
N ARG A 391 31.17 24.41 -13.80
CA ARG A 391 32.22 25.42 -13.59
C ARG A 391 31.91 26.37 -12.44
N LYS A 392 30.66 26.86 -12.33
CA LYS A 392 30.24 27.78 -11.26
C LYS A 392 30.27 27.14 -9.87
N HIS A 393 30.16 25.81 -9.80
CA HIS A 393 30.04 25.06 -8.55
C HIS A 393 31.19 24.07 -8.32
N ARG A 394 32.39 24.39 -8.85
CA ARG A 394 33.58 23.54 -8.74
C ARG A 394 33.83 23.15 -7.27
N GLY A 395 34.11 21.85 -7.05
CA GLY A 395 34.33 21.29 -5.70
C GLY A 395 33.09 20.71 -5.03
N ASN A 396 31.89 20.92 -5.59
CA ASN A 396 30.67 20.26 -5.11
C ASN A 396 30.46 18.90 -5.79
N TRP A 397 29.69 18.02 -5.13
CA TRP A 397 29.37 16.67 -5.63
C TRP A 397 28.65 16.67 -6.99
N TYR A 398 27.98 17.77 -7.34
CA TYR A 398 27.27 17.96 -8.62
C TYR A 398 28.10 18.77 -9.64
N ALA A 399 29.43 18.83 -9.51
CA ALA A 399 30.32 19.39 -10.53
C ALA A 399 31.04 18.27 -11.28
N ALA A 400 31.17 18.41 -12.60
CA ALA A 400 31.84 17.45 -13.48
C ALA A 400 32.72 18.17 -14.51
N THR A 401 33.72 17.46 -15.04
CA THR A 401 34.56 17.99 -16.13
C THR A 401 33.75 18.15 -17.42
N PRO A 402 34.20 18.97 -18.38
CA PRO A 402 33.51 19.12 -19.67
C PRO A 402 33.27 17.80 -20.40
N GLN A 403 34.27 16.90 -20.38
CA GLN A 403 34.19 15.57 -20.98
C GLN A 403 33.17 14.67 -20.26
N GLN A 404 33.16 14.67 -18.92
CA GLN A 404 32.17 13.93 -18.14
C GLN A 404 30.74 14.45 -18.38
N CYS A 405 30.57 15.77 -18.47
CA CYS A 405 29.27 16.37 -18.80
C CYS A 405 28.77 15.88 -20.17
N GLU A 406 29.64 15.86 -21.17
CA GLU A 406 29.28 15.40 -22.51
C GLU A 406 28.94 13.91 -22.53
N GLN A 407 29.80 13.06 -21.95
CA GLN A 407 29.60 11.62 -21.89
C GLN A 407 28.26 11.26 -21.20
N LEU A 408 28.00 11.86 -20.04
CA LEU A 408 26.75 11.63 -19.31
C LEU A 408 25.54 12.05 -20.13
N GLN A 409 25.53 13.28 -20.66
CA GLN A 409 24.37 13.82 -21.35
C GLN A 409 24.03 13.03 -22.62
N ARG A 410 25.05 12.65 -23.40
CA ARG A 410 24.86 11.81 -24.60
C ARG A 410 24.39 10.40 -24.24
N SER A 411 24.94 9.81 -23.18
CA SER A 411 24.49 8.50 -22.67
C SER A 411 23.02 8.54 -22.26
N LEU A 412 22.61 9.51 -21.44
CA LEU A 412 21.21 9.66 -21.02
C LEU A 412 20.27 9.84 -22.20
N LEU A 413 20.64 10.69 -23.17
CA LEU A 413 19.81 10.88 -24.37
C LEU A 413 19.70 9.58 -25.17
N LYS A 414 20.82 8.90 -25.42
CA LYS A 414 20.85 7.66 -26.19
C LYS A 414 19.95 6.59 -25.56
N HIS A 415 20.08 6.33 -24.26
CA HIS A 415 19.27 5.32 -23.58
C HIS A 415 17.77 5.64 -23.63
N ARG A 416 17.38 6.92 -23.50
CA ARG A 416 15.99 7.34 -23.65
C ARG A 416 15.46 7.05 -25.05
N GLU A 417 16.19 7.46 -26.09
CA GLU A 417 15.74 7.29 -27.48
C GLU A 417 15.71 5.83 -27.90
N ASP A 418 16.75 5.06 -27.55
CA ASP A 418 16.79 3.62 -27.81
C ASP A 418 15.60 2.90 -27.15
N PHE A 419 15.29 3.25 -25.89
CA PHE A 419 14.17 2.65 -25.17
C PHE A 419 12.83 2.97 -25.83
N ILE A 420 12.58 4.25 -26.16
CA ILE A 420 11.35 4.69 -26.83
C ILE A 420 11.20 3.99 -28.19
N ALA A 421 12.29 3.86 -28.95
CA ALA A 421 12.27 3.19 -30.25
C ALA A 421 12.00 1.68 -30.13
N ALA A 422 12.54 1.03 -29.08
CA ALA A 422 12.36 -0.40 -28.84
C ALA A 422 10.97 -0.77 -28.28
N HIS A 423 10.20 0.20 -27.76
CA HIS A 423 8.91 -0.03 -27.10
C HIS A 423 7.80 0.89 -27.65
N PRO A 424 7.36 0.70 -28.91
CA PRO A 424 6.35 1.55 -29.54
C PRO A 424 4.97 1.50 -28.86
N ASP A 425 4.70 0.44 -28.10
CA ASP A 425 3.43 0.25 -27.39
C ASP A 425 3.31 1.09 -26.10
N ILE A 426 4.43 1.62 -25.59
CA ILE A 426 4.43 2.47 -24.40
C ILE A 426 4.00 3.88 -24.82
N PRO A 427 2.94 4.46 -24.21
CA PRO A 427 2.53 5.81 -24.57
C PRO A 427 3.61 6.85 -24.23
N VAL A 428 3.95 7.67 -25.21
CA VAL A 428 4.95 8.74 -25.10
C VAL A 428 4.34 10.09 -25.47
N HIS A 429 4.55 11.07 -24.60
CA HIS A 429 4.26 12.47 -24.85
C HIS A 429 5.56 13.26 -24.97
N ARG A 430 5.84 13.80 -26.15
CA ARG A 430 7.02 14.64 -26.39
C ARG A 430 6.69 16.11 -26.20
N ILE A 431 7.53 16.78 -25.40
CA ILE A 431 7.50 18.22 -25.15
C ILE A 431 8.82 18.80 -25.63
N ASP A 432 8.78 19.61 -26.69
CA ASP A 432 9.92 20.44 -27.07
C ASP A 432 10.03 21.64 -26.14
N PHE A 433 11.18 21.83 -25.50
CA PHE A 433 11.39 22.89 -24.52
C PHE A 433 11.29 24.29 -25.13
N ALA A 434 11.62 24.44 -26.42
CA ALA A 434 11.43 25.71 -27.12
C ALA A 434 9.93 26.00 -27.36
N SER A 435 9.15 25.00 -27.77
CA SER A 435 7.67 25.09 -27.81
C SER A 435 7.09 25.43 -26.44
N LEU A 436 7.51 24.73 -25.37
CA LEU A 436 6.99 24.95 -24.02
C LEU A 436 7.17 26.39 -23.53
N THR A 437 8.26 27.04 -23.90
CA THR A 437 8.55 28.43 -23.50
C THR A 437 7.91 29.49 -24.41
N SER A 438 7.42 29.10 -25.59
CA SER A 438 6.82 30.02 -26.57
C SER A 438 5.30 29.87 -26.71
N ASN A 439 4.77 28.67 -26.48
CA ASN A 439 3.35 28.33 -26.53
C ASN A 439 2.94 27.49 -25.31
N THR A 440 3.23 28.02 -24.12
CA THR A 440 3.09 27.30 -22.84
C THR A 440 1.70 26.71 -22.64
N LYS A 441 0.65 27.52 -22.83
CA LYS A 441 -0.73 27.07 -22.59
C LYS A 441 -1.10 25.87 -23.45
N HIS A 442 -0.73 25.88 -24.72
CA HIS A 442 -0.99 24.77 -25.63
C HIS A 442 -0.26 23.48 -25.22
N GLU A 443 1.01 23.58 -24.83
CA GLU A 443 1.76 22.40 -24.36
C GLU A 443 1.21 21.86 -23.04
N VAL A 444 0.77 22.73 -22.12
CA VAL A 444 0.10 22.33 -20.87
C VAL A 444 -1.23 21.61 -21.16
N GLU A 445 -2.07 22.12 -22.07
CA GLU A 445 -3.32 21.48 -22.46
C GLU A 445 -3.09 20.09 -23.09
N ARG A 446 -2.08 19.97 -23.96
CA ARG A 446 -1.70 18.67 -24.53
C ARG A 446 -1.20 17.69 -23.48
N LEU A 447 -0.46 18.19 -22.48
CA LEU A 447 0.02 17.38 -21.35
C LEU A 447 -1.14 16.91 -20.47
N VAL A 448 -2.10 17.77 -20.11
CA VAL A 448 -3.31 17.41 -19.36
C VAL A 448 -4.07 16.27 -20.04
N LYS A 449 -4.25 16.36 -21.37
CA LYS A 449 -4.88 15.29 -22.15
C LYS A 449 -4.13 13.97 -22.07
N PHE A 450 -2.79 14.00 -22.08
CA PHE A 450 -1.97 12.80 -21.97
C PHE A 450 -1.99 12.20 -20.56
N LEU A 451 -2.02 13.05 -19.54
CA LEU A 451 -2.12 12.65 -18.14
C LEU A 451 -3.48 12.02 -17.80
N GLY A 452 -4.54 12.36 -18.56
CA GLY A 452 -5.88 11.83 -18.34
C GLY A 452 -6.55 12.38 -17.08
N ILE A 453 -6.18 13.59 -16.69
CA ILE A 453 -6.67 14.30 -15.49
C ILE A 453 -7.59 15.46 -15.87
N ALA A 454 -8.36 15.95 -14.90
CA ALA A 454 -9.26 17.10 -15.04
C ALA A 454 -8.90 18.18 -14.01
N PRO A 455 -7.79 18.92 -14.22
CA PRO A 455 -7.36 19.96 -13.31
C PRO A 455 -8.32 21.15 -13.35
N ASP A 456 -8.43 21.86 -12.23
CA ASP A 456 -9.21 23.09 -12.17
C ASP A 456 -8.51 24.27 -12.90
N PRO A 457 -9.21 25.37 -13.19
CA PRO A 457 -8.62 26.52 -13.87
C PRO A 457 -7.42 27.14 -13.12
N ASP A 458 -7.43 27.13 -11.79
CA ASP A 458 -6.36 27.71 -10.98
C ASP A 458 -5.09 26.84 -11.04
N GLU A 459 -5.23 25.51 -11.08
CA GLU A 459 -4.15 24.55 -11.31
C GLU A 459 -3.51 24.73 -12.68
N ILE A 460 -4.32 24.95 -13.73
CA ILE A 460 -3.84 25.24 -15.09
C ILE A 460 -3.07 26.57 -15.10
N ASP A 461 -3.61 27.62 -14.48
CA ASP A 461 -2.97 28.93 -14.43
C ASP A 461 -1.66 28.90 -13.62
N ALA A 462 -1.61 28.14 -12.52
CA ALA A 462 -0.39 27.90 -11.75
C ALA A 462 0.66 27.15 -12.58
N ALA A 463 0.26 26.13 -13.33
CA ALA A 463 1.14 25.36 -14.19
C ALA A 463 1.72 26.22 -15.34
N VAL A 464 0.89 27.05 -15.98
CA VAL A 464 1.32 27.99 -17.02
C VAL A 464 2.23 29.07 -16.44
N GLY A 465 1.87 29.65 -15.28
CA GLY A 465 2.62 30.70 -14.60
C GLY A 465 4.01 30.26 -14.11
N HIS A 466 4.21 28.95 -13.89
CA HIS A 466 5.51 28.40 -13.51
C HIS A 466 6.57 28.52 -14.64
N VAL A 467 6.14 28.53 -15.90
CA VAL A 467 7.07 28.52 -17.04
C VAL A 467 7.66 29.91 -17.24
N ASN A 468 8.97 30.04 -17.07
CA ASN A 468 9.66 31.30 -17.30
C ASN A 468 9.95 31.51 -18.82
N PRO A 469 9.26 32.45 -19.50
CA PRO A 469 9.45 32.68 -20.94
C PRO A 469 10.85 33.23 -21.28
N ASN A 470 11.58 33.79 -20.30
CA ASN A 470 12.92 34.32 -20.52
C ASN A 470 13.99 33.22 -20.69
N LEU A 471 13.69 31.97 -20.36
CA LEU A 471 14.57 30.82 -20.60
C LEU A 471 14.73 30.49 -22.10
N ARG A 472 13.93 31.11 -22.97
CA ARG A 472 14.08 31.11 -24.44
C ARG A 472 15.49 31.48 -24.91
N LYS A 473 16.21 32.34 -24.17
CA LYS A 473 17.55 32.83 -24.53
C LYS A 473 18.67 31.78 -24.46
N HIS A 474 18.37 30.58 -24.00
CA HIS A 474 19.34 29.49 -23.92
C HIS A 474 18.95 28.26 -24.75
N GLY A 475 17.81 28.29 -25.45
CA GLY A 475 17.33 27.24 -26.35
C GLY A 475 18.37 26.83 -27.39
#